data_AF-A0A975PPH2-F1
#
_entry.id   AF-A0A975PPH2-F1
#
_cell.length_a   1.000
_cell.length_b   1.000
_cell.length_c   1.000
_cell.angle_alpha   90.00
_cell.angle_beta   90.00
_cell.angle_gamma   90.00
#
_symmetry.space_group_name_H-M   'P 1'
#
loop_
_entity.id
_entity.type
_entity.pdbx_description
1 polymer ?
#
loop_
_entity_poly.entity_id
_entity_poly.type
_entity_poly.pdbx_seq_one_letter_code
_entity_poly.pdbx_strand_id
1 'polypeptide(L)' 'MSHYSFRSSRPDSWTSPRPYSDPSLRALAYGPIRPMEEPSWLERLFGRN' A
#
# COMPACT_ATOMS: atom_id res chain seq x y z
N MET A 1 -41.83 -1.07 12.29
CA MET A 1 -40.65 -0.21 12.05
C MET A 1 -39.55 -1.10 11.49
N SER A 2 -38.98 -0.77 10.33
CA SER A 2 -37.91 -1.58 9.72
C SER A 2 -36.59 -1.36 10.46
N HIS A 3 -35.96 -2.44 10.89
CA HIS A 3 -34.62 -2.44 11.46
C HIS A 3 -33.59 -2.14 10.36
N TYR A 4 -33.29 -0.85 10.14
CA TYR A 4 -32.13 -0.48 9.32
C TYR A 4 -30.86 -0.78 10.11
N SER A 5 -30.11 -1.81 9.68
CA SER A 5 -28.76 -2.06 10.19
C SER A 5 -27.78 -1.19 9.40
N PHE A 6 -27.18 -0.19 10.05
CA PHE A 6 -26.05 0.54 9.49
C PHE A 6 -24.82 -0.36 9.53
N ARG A 7 -24.61 -1.17 8.49
CA ARG A 7 -23.30 -1.81 8.26
C ARG A 7 -22.35 -0.71 7.84
N SER A 8 -21.57 -0.19 8.79
CA SER A 8 -20.53 0.78 8.49
C SER A 8 -19.59 0.15 7.45
N SER A 9 -19.26 0.88 6.38
CA SER A 9 -18.24 0.47 5.40
C SER A 9 -16.81 0.54 5.96
N ARG A 10 -16.66 0.86 7.26
CA ARG A 10 -15.34 0.93 7.86
C ARG A 10 -14.72 -0.47 7.82
N PRO A 11 -13.47 -0.58 7.33
CA PRO A 11 -12.79 -1.86 7.29
C PRO A 11 -12.76 -2.46 8.69
N ASP A 12 -13.05 -3.76 8.77
CA ASP A 12 -13.08 -4.49 10.02
C ASP A 12 -11.72 -4.36 10.72
N SER A 13 -11.75 -4.13 12.03
CA SER A 13 -10.54 -3.90 12.83
C SER A 13 -9.61 -5.12 12.87
N TRP A 14 -10.14 -6.29 12.51
CA TRP A 14 -9.43 -7.57 12.52
C TRP A 14 -8.77 -7.93 11.20
N THR A 15 -8.94 -7.11 10.14
CA THR A 15 -8.28 -7.38 8.86
C THR A 15 -6.79 -7.02 8.97
N SER A 16 -5.99 -8.03 9.31
CA SER A 16 -4.53 -8.00 9.29
C SER A 16 -4.03 -8.40 7.89
N PRO A 17 -3.11 -7.64 7.28
CA PRO A 17 -2.39 -6.49 7.83
C PRO A 17 -3.19 -5.18 7.74
N ARG A 18 -3.12 -4.38 8.80
CA ARG A 18 -3.64 -3.00 8.78
C ARG A 18 -2.75 -2.18 7.83
N PRO A 19 -3.30 -1.43 6.86
CA PRO A 19 -2.48 -0.52 6.09
C PRO A 19 -1.84 0.50 7.04
N TYR A 20 -0.52 0.70 6.93
CA TYR A 20 0.15 1.76 7.66
C TYR A 20 -0.48 3.10 7.27
N SER A 21 -1.02 3.82 8.25
CA SER A 21 -1.50 5.19 8.04
C SER A 21 -0.35 6.15 7.74
N ASP A 22 0.84 5.85 8.28
CA ASP A 22 2.04 6.63 8.10
C ASP A 22 2.91 6.02 6.98
N PRO A 23 3.26 6.80 5.94
CA PRO A 23 4.13 6.34 4.86
C PRO A 23 5.55 5.96 5.32
N SER A 24 6.07 6.57 6.40
CA SER A 24 7.39 6.26 6.94
C SER A 24 7.43 4.86 7.57
N LEU A 25 6.41 4.48 8.33
CA LEU A 25 6.27 3.13 8.91
C LEU A 25 6.15 2.08 7.81
N ARG A 26 5.40 2.37 6.74
CA ARG A 26 5.34 1.51 5.55
C ARG A 26 6.71 1.33 4.92
N ALA A 27 7.47 2.42 4.76
CA ALA A 27 8.80 2.40 4.14
C ALA A 27 9.83 1.64 5.00
N LEU A 28 9.75 1.75 6.33
CA LEU A 28 10.60 0.97 7.24
C LEU A 28 10.29 -0.54 7.14
N ALA A 29 9.00 -0.91 7.03
CA ALA A 29 8.59 -2.31 6.97
C ALA A 29 8.86 -2.97 5.61
N TYR A 30 8.62 -2.27 4.50
CA TYR A 30 8.64 -2.84 3.14
C TYR A 30 9.73 -2.26 2.22
N GLY A 31 10.41 -1.21 2.65
CA GLY A 31 11.39 -0.51 1.83
C GLY A 31 10.76 0.42 0.76
N PRO A 32 11.59 0.89 -0.18
CA PRO A 32 11.15 1.78 -1.25
C PRO A 32 10.23 1.05 -2.25
N ILE A 33 9.29 1.79 -2.83
CA ILE A 33 8.45 1.28 -3.93
C ILE A 33 9.33 0.99 -5.13
N ARG A 34 9.22 -0.23 -5.67
CA ARG A 34 9.90 -0.61 -6.90
C ARG A 34 9.03 -0.28 -8.12
N PRO A 35 9.64 0.09 -9.25
CA PRO A 35 8.92 0.20 -10.51
C PRO A 35 8.29 -1.16 -10.87
N MET A 36 7.15 -1.11 -11.56
CA MET A 36 6.44 -2.31 -12.02
C MET A 36 7.24 -3.05 -13.10
N GLU A 37 7.93 -2.29 -13.96
CA GLU A 37 8.84 -2.81 -14.97
C GLU A 37 10.25 -2.90 -14.38
N GLU A 38 10.90 -4.05 -14.56
CA GLU A 38 12.29 -4.21 -14.15
C GLU A 38 13.21 -3.41 -15.07
N PRO A 39 13.97 -2.44 -14.55
CA PRO A 39 14.88 -1.65 -15.38
C PRO A 39 16.03 -2.54 -15.84
N SER A 40 16.34 -2.46 -17.13
CA SER A 40 17.52 -3.10 -17.72
C SER A 40 18.81 -2.55 -17.10
N TRP A 41 19.92 -3.27 -17.28
CA TRP A 41 21.21 -2.87 -16.70
C TRP A 41 21.61 -1.44 -17.11
N LEU A 42 21.37 -1.05 -18.36
CA LEU A 42 21.67 0.29 -18.88
C LEU A 42 20.77 1.36 -18.25
N GLU A 43 19.47 1.09 -18.10
CA GLU A 43 18.53 2.04 -17.50
C GLU A 43 18.82 2.27 -16.01
N ARG A 44 19.35 1.26 -15.30
CA ARG A 44 19.79 1.43 -13.91
C ARG A 44 21.03 2.33 -13.80
N LEU A 45 21.88 2.36 -14.83
CA LEU A 45 23.12 3.12 -14.82
C LEU A 45 22.93 4.57 -15.30
N PHE A 46 22.12 4.78 -16.34
CA PHE A 46 21.95 6.09 -16.97
C PHE A 46 20.64 6.78 -16.61
N GLY A 47 19.75 6.11 -15.87
CA GLY A 47 18.38 6.57 -15.66
C GLY A 47 17.51 6.30 -16.89
N ARG A 48 16.19 6.26 -16.66
CA ARG A 48 15.19 6.17 -17.74
C ARG A 48 14.87 7.59 -18.20
N ASN A 49 15.06 7.88 -19.49
CA ASN A 49 14.62 9.13 -20.12
C ASN A 49 13.09 9.16 -20.26
#